data_AF-A0A935Z5I3-F1
#
_entry.id   AF-A0A935Z5I3-F1
#
_cell.length_a   1.000
_cell.length_b   1.000
_cell.length_c   1.000
_cell.angle_alpha   90.00
_cell.angle_beta   90.00
_cell.angle_gamma   90.00
#
_symmetry.space_group_name_H-M   'P 1'
#
loop_
_entity.id
_entity.type
_entity.pdbx_description
1 polymer ?
#
loop_
_entity_poly.entity_id
_entity_poly.type
_entity_poly.pdbx_seq_one_letter_code
_entity_poly.pdbx_strand_id
1 'polypeptide(L)'
;MLDKDTSKRRFKGMLARVFSDAEVDASEADEIRGFLGSGELSPDEVSQVIMDFVQTTWRVTVADSEISDKERKRLKEIVRVLEIPQSSLPPAWAQAILE
;
A
#
# COMPACT_ATOMS: atom_id res chain seq x y z
N MET A 1 17.06 -3.91 -17.69
CA MET A 1 15.73 -3.93 -17.05
C MET A 1 15.56 -5.28 -16.40
N LEU A 2 15.11 -5.29 -15.13
CA LEU A 2 14.66 -6.54 -14.51
C LEU A 2 13.45 -7.07 -15.28
N ASP A 3 13.21 -8.37 -15.17
CA ASP A 3 11.96 -8.97 -15.62
C ASP A 3 10.76 -8.32 -14.90
N LYS A 4 9.65 -8.12 -15.60
CA LYS A 4 8.49 -7.36 -15.10
C LYS A 4 7.91 -7.97 -13.83
N ASP A 5 7.85 -9.30 -13.73
CA ASP A 5 7.32 -9.96 -12.54
C ASP A 5 8.26 -9.77 -11.35
N THR A 6 9.57 -9.66 -11.62
CA THR A 6 10.57 -9.36 -10.59
C THR A 6 10.39 -7.94 -10.05
N SER A 7 10.21 -6.94 -10.91
CA SER A 7 9.95 -5.56 -10.47
C SER A 7 8.62 -5.42 -9.72
N LYS A 8 7.56 -6.11 -10.16
CA LYS A 8 6.27 -6.15 -9.42
C LYS A 8 6.42 -6.76 -8.03
N ARG A 9 7.11 -7.90 -7.90
CA ARG A 9 7.37 -8.54 -6.59
C ARG A 9 8.21 -7.67 -5.68
N ARG A 10 9.26 -7.04 -6.22
CA ARG A 10 10.11 -6.11 -5.47
C ARG A 10 9.29 -4.93 -4.95
N PHE A 11 8.44 -4.34 -5.79
CA PHE A 11 7.59 -3.23 -5.36
C PHE A 11 6.61 -3.66 -4.27
N LYS A 12 5.91 -4.79 -4.44
CA LYS A 12 5.01 -5.32 -3.41
C LYS A 12 5.74 -5.61 -2.09
N GLY A 13 6.95 -6.15 -2.15
CA GLY A 13 7.80 -6.38 -0.98
C GLY A 13 8.25 -5.10 -0.28
N MET A 14 8.59 -4.06 -1.06
CA MET A 14 8.90 -2.72 -0.53
C MET A 14 7.70 -2.15 0.24
N LEU A 15 6.50 -2.17 -0.35
CA LEU A 15 5.28 -1.70 0.31
C LEU A 15 5.04 -2.46 1.63
N ALA A 16 5.15 -3.79 1.60
CA ALA A 16 4.97 -4.61 2.80
C ALA A 16 5.96 -4.27 3.92
N ARG A 17 7.20 -3.93 3.58
CA ARG A 17 8.22 -3.52 4.55
C ARG A 17 7.91 -2.13 5.12
N VAL A 18 7.69 -1.14 4.25
CA VAL A 18 7.45 0.26 4.65
C VAL A 18 6.22 0.40 5.53
N PHE A 19 5.12 -0.31 5.22
CA PHE A 19 3.89 -0.19 6.01
C PHE A 19 3.81 -1.17 7.19
N SER A 20 4.88 -1.89 7.52
CA SER A 20 4.83 -2.99 8.50
C SER A 20 4.57 -2.53 9.94
N ASP A 21 5.09 -1.37 10.32
CA ASP A 21 5.00 -0.81 11.68
C ASP A 21 3.87 0.22 11.85
N ALA A 22 3.15 0.52 10.76
CA ALA A 22 2.07 1.51 10.69
C ALA A 22 2.53 2.98 10.78
N GLU A 23 3.80 3.29 10.52
CA GLU A 23 4.30 4.66 10.50
C GLU A 23 5.32 4.83 9.39
N VAL A 24 5.04 5.70 8.43
CA VAL A 24 5.95 5.94 7.30
C VAL A 24 6.72 7.22 7.51
N ASP A 25 8.03 7.09 7.67
CA ASP A 25 8.93 8.24 7.76
C ASP A 25 9.23 8.88 6.39
N ALA A 26 9.95 10.00 6.40
CA ALA A 26 10.29 10.71 5.17
C ALA A 26 11.18 9.89 4.22
N SER A 27 12.14 9.12 4.77
CA SER A 27 13.05 8.29 3.99
C SER A 27 12.31 7.15 3.30
N GLU A 28 11.35 6.52 3.98
CA GLU A 28 10.53 5.46 3.42
C GLU A 28 9.55 5.97 2.36
N ALA A 29 8.95 7.14 2.58
CA ALA A 29 8.14 7.80 1.56
C ALA A 29 8.96 8.13 0.32
N ASP A 30 10.20 8.61 0.50
CA ASP A 30 11.12 8.91 -0.61
C ASP A 30 11.57 7.64 -1.34
N GLU A 31 11.70 6.51 -0.66
CA GLU A 31 11.99 5.23 -1.30
C GLU A 31 10.86 4.79 -2.25
N ILE A 32 9.61 4.91 -1.80
CA ILE A 32 8.43 4.64 -2.65
C ILE A 32 8.42 5.58 -3.85
N ARG A 33 8.59 6.89 -3.65
CA ARG A 33 8.65 7.87 -4.74
C ARG A 33 9.79 7.58 -5.71
N GLY A 34 10.95 7.19 -5.19
CA GLY A 34 12.11 6.80 -5.99
C GLY A 34 11.82 5.59 -6.87
N PHE A 35 11.12 4.58 -6.34
CA PHE A 35 10.67 3.44 -7.14
C PHE A 35 9.66 3.87 -8.21
N LEU A 36 8.65 4.67 -7.86
CA LEU A 36 7.63 5.15 -8.80
C LEU A 36 8.23 6.02 -9.92
N GLY A 37 9.25 6.83 -9.60
CA GLY A 37 9.97 7.67 -10.56
C GLY A 37 11.01 6.94 -11.41
N SER A 38 11.34 5.68 -11.09
CA SER A 38 12.39 4.92 -11.79
C SER A 38 12.00 4.49 -13.21
N GLY A 39 10.70 4.43 -13.51
CA GLY A 39 10.18 3.88 -14.77
C GLY A 39 10.33 2.36 -14.88
N GLU A 40 10.65 1.64 -13.79
CA GLU A 40 10.71 0.17 -13.79
C GLU A 40 9.35 -0.50 -14.10
N LEU A 41 8.25 0.14 -13.69
CA LEU A 41 6.88 -0.29 -13.95
C LEU A 41 6.09 0.82 -14.66
N SER A 42 5.17 0.45 -15.55
CA SER A 42 4.21 1.39 -16.11
C SER A 42 3.19 1.85 -15.07
N PRO A 43 2.49 2.99 -15.28
CA PRO A 43 1.42 3.43 -14.38
C PRO A 43 0.33 2.38 -14.13
N ASP A 44 -0.03 1.60 -15.17
CA ASP A 44 -0.99 0.51 -15.06
C ASP A 44 -0.46 -0.64 -14.21
N GLU A 45 0.82 -0.99 -14.36
CA GLU A 45 1.47 -2.04 -13.58
C GLU A 45 1.63 -1.65 -12.11
N VAL A 46 1.98 -0.39 -11.84
CA VAL A 46 1.98 0.19 -10.49
C VAL A 46 0.59 0.09 -9.87
N SER A 47 -0.44 0.52 -10.61
CA SER A 47 -1.83 0.49 -10.14
C SER A 47 -2.28 -0.93 -9.81
N GLN A 48 -1.93 -1.92 -10.65
CA GLN A 48 -2.20 -3.34 -10.37
C GLN A 48 -1.55 -3.81 -9.07
N VAL A 49 -0.28 -3.48 -8.84
CA VAL A 49 0.45 -3.88 -7.62
C VAL A 49 -0.13 -3.22 -6.38
N ILE A 50 -0.47 -1.93 -6.45
CA ILE A 50 -1.10 -1.21 -5.34
C ILE A 50 -2.46 -1.81 -5.01
N MET A 51 -3.30 -2.09 -6.02
CA MET A 51 -4.62 -2.68 -5.79
C MET A 51 -4.53 -4.10 -5.18
N ASP A 52 -3.61 -4.94 -5.66
CA ASP A 52 -3.35 -6.26 -5.10
C ASP A 52 -2.82 -6.18 -3.66
N PHE A 53 -1.94 -5.21 -3.37
CA PHE A 53 -1.44 -4.95 -2.02
C PHE A 53 -2.56 -4.49 -1.08
N VAL A 54 -3.43 -3.58 -1.50
CA VAL A 54 -4.60 -3.12 -0.74
C VAL A 54 -5.54 -4.30 -0.48
N GLN A 55 -5.93 -5.08 -1.48
CA GLN A 55 -6.80 -6.23 -1.28
C GLN A 55 -6.20 -7.26 -0.31
N THR A 56 -4.91 -7.54 -0.44
CA THR A 56 -4.21 -8.48 0.46
C THR A 56 -4.17 -7.93 1.89
N THR A 57 -3.81 -6.66 2.07
CA THR A 57 -3.72 -6.00 3.38
C THR A 57 -5.07 -5.97 4.07
N TRP A 58 -6.14 -5.65 3.34
CA TRP A 58 -7.50 -5.66 3.88
C TRP A 58 -7.88 -7.02 4.41
N ARG A 59 -7.71 -8.07 3.58
CA ARG A 59 -8.08 -9.44 3.94
C ARG A 59 -7.36 -9.92 5.20
N VAL A 60 -6.10 -9.54 5.37
CA VAL A 60 -5.33 -9.87 6.57
C VAL A 60 -5.80 -9.07 7.78
N THR A 61 -6.06 -7.77 7.60
CA THR A 61 -6.47 -6.85 8.69
C THR A 61 -7.83 -7.19 9.29
N VAL A 62 -8.72 -7.83 8.54
CA VAL A 62 -10.07 -8.20 9.04
C VAL A 62 -10.21 -9.67 9.41
N ALA A 63 -9.11 -10.42 9.40
CA ALA A 63 -9.15 -11.87 9.59
C ALA A 63 -9.62 -12.27 11.01
N ASP A 64 -9.33 -11.45 12.00
CA ASP A 64 -9.69 -11.63 13.42
C ASP A 64 -10.97 -10.85 13.83
N SER A 65 -11.68 -10.26 12.86
CA SER A 65 -12.95 -9.53 13.02
C SER A 65 -12.90 -8.23 13.84
N GLU A 66 -11.71 -7.78 14.27
CA GLU A 66 -11.53 -6.51 14.99
C GLU A 66 -10.33 -5.76 14.44
N ILE A 67 -10.51 -4.49 14.05
CA ILE A 67 -9.41 -3.66 13.55
C ILE A 67 -8.81 -2.88 14.72
N SER A 68 -7.59 -3.22 15.10
CA SER A 68 -6.86 -2.49 16.14
C SER A 68 -6.48 -1.07 15.70
N ASP A 69 -6.15 -0.19 16.66
CA ASP A 69 -5.68 1.17 16.38
C ASP A 69 -4.43 1.18 15.50
N LYS A 70 -3.52 0.24 15.72
CA LYS A 70 -2.29 0.11 14.92
C LYS A 70 -2.62 -0.24 13.48
N GLU A 71 -3.55 -1.16 13.26
CA GLU A 71 -3.96 -1.54 11.92
C GLU A 71 -4.71 -0.41 11.23
N ARG A 72 -5.60 0.29 11.94
CA ARG A 72 -6.26 1.48 11.42
C ARG A 72 -5.26 2.55 11.03
N LYS A 73 -4.23 2.79 11.85
CA LYS A 73 -3.11 3.69 11.52
C LYS A 73 -2.39 3.23 10.25
N ARG A 74 -2.10 1.93 10.12
CA ARG A 74 -1.47 1.37 8.91
C ARG A 74 -2.32 1.62 7.66
N LEU A 75 -3.64 1.36 7.74
CA LEU A 75 -4.56 1.59 6.63
C LEU A 75 -4.61 3.08 6.23
N LYS A 76 -4.61 3.99 7.21
CA LYS A 76 -4.55 5.45 7.00
C LYS A 76 -3.24 5.87 6.33
N GLU A 77 -2.11 5.33 6.79
CA GLU A 77 -0.78 5.62 6.23
C GLU A 77 -0.64 5.16 4.79
N ILE A 78 -1.14 3.97 4.44
CA ILE A 78 -1.16 3.47 3.06
C ILE A 78 -1.88 4.45 2.14
N VAL A 79 -3.06 4.92 2.54
CA VAL A 79 -3.86 5.87 1.75
C VAL A 79 -3.15 7.21 1.62
N ARG A 80 -2.55 7.71 2.71
CA ARG A 80 -1.81 8.98 2.74
C ARG A 80 -0.59 8.95 1.82
N VAL A 81 0.24 7.92 1.93
CA VAL A 81 1.54 7.84 1.25
C VAL A 81 1.40 7.50 -0.22
N LEU A 82 0.46 6.61 -0.56
CA LEU A 82 0.21 6.21 -1.96
C LEU A 82 -0.81 7.13 -2.65
N GLU A 83 -1.28 8.17 -1.96
CA GLU A 83 -2.25 9.17 -2.47
C GLU A 83 -3.50 8.51 -3.08
N ILE A 84 -3.97 7.42 -2.48
CA ILE A 84 -5.09 6.64 -3.02
C ILE A 84 -6.38 7.45 -2.85
N PRO A 85 -7.10 7.77 -3.95
CA PRO A 85 -8.39 8.43 -3.83
C PRO A 85 -9.36 7.56 -3.03
N GLN A 86 -10.13 8.16 -2.11
CA GLN A 86 -11.10 7.41 -1.31
C GLN A 86 -12.12 6.65 -2.17
N SER A 87 -12.48 7.18 -3.34
CA SER A 87 -13.36 6.53 -4.32
C SER A 87 -12.81 5.22 -4.88
N SER A 88 -11.50 4.99 -4.79
CA SER A 88 -10.80 3.80 -5.28
C SER A 88 -10.63 2.74 -4.19
N LEU A 89 -10.97 3.05 -2.94
CA LEU A 89 -10.88 2.11 -1.83
C LEU A 89 -12.10 1.18 -1.78
N PRO A 90 -11.93 -0.08 -1.33
CA PRO A 90 -13.06 -0.90 -0.93
C PRO A 90 -13.92 -0.17 0.13
N PRO A 91 -15.26 -0.23 0.06
CA PRO A 91 -16.12 0.51 0.99
C PRO A 91 -15.82 0.25 2.46
N ALA A 92 -15.50 -0.99 2.83
CA ALA A 92 -15.19 -1.36 4.20
C ALA A 92 -13.85 -0.79 4.70
N TRP A 93 -12.84 -0.68 3.82
CA TRP A 93 -11.59 0.02 4.14
C TRP A 93 -11.85 1.51 4.32
N ALA A 94 -12.58 2.12 3.37
CA ALA A 94 -12.92 3.54 3.44
C ALA A 94 -13.65 3.87 4.75
N GLN A 95 -14.59 3.03 5.18
CA GLN A 95 -15.25 3.16 6.48
C GLN A 95 -14.27 3.02 7.65
N ALA A 96 -13.40 2.00 7.63
CA ALA A 96 -12.44 1.76 8.70
C ALA A 96 -11.46 2.94 8.93
N ILE A 97 -11.15 3.73 7.91
CA ILE A 97 -10.24 4.87 8.08
C ILE A 97 -10.95 6.20 8.43
N LEU A 98 -12.28 6.24 8.48
CA LEU A 98 -13.04 7.44 8.87
C LEU A 98 -13.37 7.48 10.37
N GLU A 99 -13.42 6.33 11.01
CA GLU A 99 -13.51 6.15 12.46
C GLU A 99 -12.19 6.52 13.17
#